data_AF-A0A963GG62-F1
#
_entry.id   AF-A0A963GG62-F1
#
_cell.length_a   1.000
_cell.length_b   1.000
_cell.length_c   1.000
_cell.angle_alpha   90.00
_cell.angle_beta   90.00
_cell.angle_gamma   90.00
#
_symmetry.space_group_name_H-M   'P 1'
#
loop_
_entity.id
_entity.type
_entity.pdbx_description
1 polymer ?
#
loop_
_entity_poly.entity_id
_entity_poly.type
_entity_poly.pdbx_seq_one_letter_code
_entity_poly.pdbx_strand_id
1 'polypeptide(L)' 'QMRLAARPAGEPAFIADYRIVAPTEWNFHPQGVFVREALATPPMPAADRQRRLRALALALDPCVAVSWQVEENGDA' A
#
# COMPACT_ATOMS: atom_id res chain seq x y z
N GLN A 1 2.56 10.37 -11.45
CA GLN A 1 2.85 11.81 -11.61
C GLN A 1 4.15 11.92 -12.40
N MET A 2 4.21 12.77 -13.43
CA MET A 2 5.38 12.95 -14.29
C MET A 2 5.61 14.44 -14.48
N ARG A 3 6.86 14.88 -14.31
CA ARG A 3 7.31 16.26 -14.50
C ARG A 3 8.31 16.30 -15.65
N LEU A 4 8.12 17.27 -16.54
CA LEU A 4 9.04 17.54 -17.64
C LEU A 4 9.90 18.77 -17.33
N ALA A 5 11.12 18.82 -17.86
CA ALA A 5 11.96 20.01 -17.88
C ALA A 5 12.31 20.39 -19.32
N ALA A 6 12.32 21.70 -19.57
CA ALA A 6 12.70 22.26 -20.86
C ALA A 6 14.21 22.12 -21.11
N ARG A 7 14.58 22.12 -22.39
CA ARG A 7 15.96 22.19 -22.88
C ARG A 7 16.16 23.47 -23.70
N PRO A 8 17.43 23.84 -24.03
CA PRO A 8 17.72 24.96 -24.92
C PRO A 8 16.96 24.87 -26.26
N ALA A 9 16.83 26.02 -26.93
CA ALA A 9 15.99 26.17 -28.10
C ALA A 9 16.35 25.15 -29.21
N GLY A 10 15.35 24.36 -29.61
CA GLY A 10 15.46 23.32 -30.64
C GLY A 10 15.49 21.89 -30.12
N GLU A 11 15.65 21.68 -28.81
CA GLU A 11 15.67 20.34 -28.22
C GLU A 11 14.33 19.95 -27.56
N PRO A 12 13.93 18.66 -27.62
CA PRO A 12 12.74 18.18 -26.93
C PRO A 12 12.91 18.23 -25.40
N ALA A 13 11.82 18.48 -24.69
CA ALA A 13 11.78 18.38 -23.23
C ALA A 13 12.09 16.94 -22.76
N PHE A 14 12.60 16.81 -21.54
CA PHE A 14 12.93 15.51 -20.93
C PHE A 14 12.15 15.28 -19.64
N ILE A 15 12.00 14.02 -19.24
CA ILE A 15 11.39 13.64 -17.97
C ILE A 15 12.34 14.03 -16.84
N ALA A 16 11.94 15.01 -16.05
CA ALA A 16 12.72 15.54 -14.95
C ALA A 16 12.44 14.81 -13.63
N ASP A 17 11.24 14.24 -13.48
CA ASP A 17 10.87 13.37 -12.37
C ASP A 17 9.65 12.54 -12.76
N TYR A 18 9.59 11.30 -12.32
CA TYR A 18 8.40 10.48 -12.46
C TYR A 18 8.36 9.43 -11.35
N ARG A 19 7.15 9.03 -10.98
CA ARG A 19 6.92 7.87 -10.11
C ARG A 19 5.89 6.95 -10.72
N ILE A 20 6.23 5.67 -10.71
CA ILE A 20 5.31 4.56 -10.95
C ILE A 20 4.95 4.01 -9.57
N VAL A 21 3.67 3.72 -9.36
CA VAL A 21 3.18 3.10 -8.12
C VAL A 21 2.52 1.79 -8.54
N ALA A 22 3.08 0.67 -8.09
CA ALA A 22 2.54 -0.65 -8.35
C ALA A 22 1.22 -0.88 -7.59
N PRO A 23 0.34 -1.79 -8.04
CA PRO A 23 -0.85 -2.17 -7.30
C PRO A 23 -0.56 -2.60 -5.86
N THR A 24 0.52 -3.36 -5.63
CA THR A 24 0.94 -3.75 -4.27
C THR A 24 1.30 -2.53 -3.42
N GLU A 25 1.99 -1.53 -3.99
CA GLU A 25 2.34 -0.31 -3.23
C GLU A 25 1.10 0.49 -2.84
N TRP A 26 0.12 0.63 -3.74
CA TRP A 26 -1.11 1.35 -3.41
C TRP A 26 -2.02 0.56 -2.46
N ASN A 27 -2.16 -0.76 -2.67
CA ASN A 27 -3.02 -1.63 -1.85
C ASN A 27 -2.53 -1.72 -0.40
N PHE A 28 -1.21 -1.79 -0.20
CA PHE A 28 -0.56 -1.96 1.11
C PHE A 28 0.02 -0.65 1.69
N HIS A 29 -0.24 0.49 1.04
CA HIS A 29 0.05 1.80 1.60
C HIS A 29 -0.63 1.97 2.98
N PRO A 30 -0.09 2.76 3.93
CA PRO A 30 -0.74 3.02 5.22
C PRO A 30 -2.17 3.57 5.15
N GLN A 31 -2.54 4.19 4.03
CA GLN A 31 -3.88 4.68 3.74
C GLN A 31 -4.63 3.84 2.68
N GLY A 32 -4.02 2.72 2.26
CA GLY A 32 -4.50 1.79 1.25
C GLY A 32 -5.56 0.83 1.79
N VAL A 33 -6.10 0.02 0.88
CA VAL A 33 -7.24 -0.87 1.16
C VAL A 33 -6.92 -1.92 2.22
N PHE A 34 -5.71 -2.49 2.24
CA PHE A 34 -5.34 -3.50 3.22
C PHE A 34 -5.49 -2.98 4.66
N VAL A 35 -4.94 -1.78 4.93
CA VAL A 35 -4.98 -1.17 6.26
C VAL A 35 -6.41 -0.72 6.61
N ARG A 36 -7.14 -0.13 5.66
CA ARG A 36 -8.53 0.31 5.89
C ARG A 36 -9.43 -0.86 6.28
N GLU A 37 -9.36 -1.97 5.55
CA GLU A 37 -10.15 -3.18 5.83
C GLU A 37 -9.70 -3.90 7.11
N ALA A 38 -8.39 -3.89 7.39
CA ALA A 38 -7.84 -4.41 8.64
C ALA A 38 -8.40 -3.64 9.86
N LEU A 39 -8.47 -2.31 9.78
CA LEU A 39 -8.99 -1.46 10.86
C LEU A 39 -10.51 -1.47 10.98
N ALA A 40 -11.23 -1.69 9.87
CA ALA A 40 -12.69 -1.84 9.89
C ALA A 40 -13.15 -3.20 10.46
N THR A 41 -12.22 -4.12 10.74
CA THR A 41 -12.52 -5.44 11.28
C THR A 41 -12.97 -5.33 12.75
N PRO A 42 -14.14 -5.90 13.13
CA PRO A 42 -14.58 -5.93 14.52
C PRO A 42 -13.59 -6.65 15.45
N PRO A 43 -13.59 -6.35 16.76
CA PRO A 43 -12.78 -7.07 17.74
C PRO A 43 -13.01 -8.58 17.66
N MET A 44 -11.92 -9.34 17.62
CA MET A 44 -11.93 -10.81 17.57
C MET A 44 -10.64 -11.37 18.18
N PRO A 45 -10.63 -12.66 18.56
CA PRO A 45 -9.42 -13.30 19.09
C PRO A 45 -8.22 -13.13 18.15
N ALA A 46 -7.03 -12.94 18.72
CA ALA A 46 -5.81 -12.62 17.95
C ALA A 46 -5.51 -13.65 16.84
N ALA A 47 -5.77 -14.94 17.08
CA ALA A 47 -5.58 -15.99 16.09
C ALA A 47 -6.53 -15.85 14.88
N ASP A 48 -7.79 -15.46 15.12
CA ASP A 48 -8.78 -15.22 14.06
C ASP A 48 -8.44 -13.96 13.27
N ARG A 49 -8.02 -12.90 13.98
CA ARG A 49 -7.53 -11.66 13.37
C ARG A 49 -6.37 -11.95 12.42
N GLN A 50 -5.37 -12.71 12.88
CA GLN A 50 -4.20 -13.04 12.06
C GLN A 50 -4.57 -13.90 10.84
N ARG A 51 -5.49 -14.85 10.98
CA ARG A 51 -6.02 -15.62 9.83
C ARG A 51 -6.73 -14.72 8.83
N ARG A 52 -7.58 -13.81 9.30
CA ARG A 52 -8.31 -12.86 8.44
C ARG A 52 -7.37 -11.91 7.71
N LEU A 53 -6.37 -11.35 8.38
CA LEU A 53 -5.39 -10.45 7.74
C LEU A 53 -4.59 -11.17 6.67
N ARG A 54 -4.22 -12.45 6.90
CA ARG A 54 -3.58 -13.27 5.85
C ARG A 54 -4.50 -13.50 4.66
N ALA A 55 -5.77 -13.83 4.91
CA ALA A 55 -6.75 -14.01 3.83
C ALA A 55 -6.96 -12.71 3.02
N LEU A 56 -7.04 -11.56 3.70
CA LEU A 56 -7.13 -10.26 3.05
C LEU A 56 -5.88 -9.96 2.21
N ALA A 57 -4.69 -10.20 2.74
CA ALA A 57 -3.45 -10.01 1.99
C ALA A 57 -3.43 -10.86 0.72
N LEU A 58 -3.81 -12.14 0.82
CA LEU A 58 -3.89 -13.05 -0.33
C LEU A 58 -4.95 -12.63 -1.35
N ALA A 59 -6.09 -12.10 -0.90
CA ALA A 59 -7.15 -11.61 -1.78
C ALA A 59 -6.72 -10.38 -2.61
N LEU A 60 -5.71 -9.63 -2.16
CA LEU A 60 -5.14 -8.48 -2.86
C LEU A 60 -4.00 -8.87 -3.82
N ASP A 61 -3.66 -10.15 -3.90
CA ASP A 61 -2.68 -10.74 -4.82
C ASP A 61 -1.36 -9.96 -4.94
N PRO A 62 -0.58 -9.85 -3.85
CA PRO A 62 0.64 -9.07 -3.86
C PRO A 62 1.70 -9.75 -4.74
N CYS A 63 2.21 -9.01 -5.72
CA CYS A 63 3.27 -9.50 -6.61
C CYS A 63 4.67 -9.56 -5.97
N VAL A 64 4.79 -9.15 -4.70
CA VAL A 64 6.02 -9.20 -3.88
C VAL A 64 5.65 -9.64 -2.46
N ALA A 65 6.63 -10.15 -1.71
CA ALA A 65 6.39 -10.51 -0.31
C ALA A 65 5.97 -9.29 0.52
N VAL A 66 4.90 -9.44 1.31
CA VAL A 66 4.38 -8.41 2.20
C VAL A 66 4.42 -8.89 3.65
N SER A 67 4.65 -7.97 4.58
CA SER A 67 4.60 -8.24 6.02
C SER A 67 3.94 -7.07 6.74
N TRP A 68 3.35 -7.34 7.90
CA TRP A 68 2.69 -6.35 8.73
C TRP A 68 2.80 -6.75 10.20
N GLN A 69 2.61 -5.75 11.06
CA GLN A 69 2.53 -5.92 12.51
C GLN A 69 1.21 -5.33 12.99
N VAL A 70 0.64 -5.94 14.01
CA VAL A 70 -0.57 -5.45 14.69
C VAL A 70 -0.13 -5.06 16.09
N GLU A 71 -0.30 -3.78 16.41
CA GLU A 71 -0.12 -3.26 17.76
C GLU A 71 -1.51 -3.03 18.35
N GLU A 72 -1.81 -3.72 19.45
CA GLU A 72 -3.03 -3.47 20.21
C GLU A 72 -2.74 -2.34 21.20
N ASN A 73 -3.26 -1.15 20.91
CA ASN A 73 -3.33 -0.09 21.91
C ASN A 73 -4.34 -0.55 22.95
N GLY A 74 -3.85 -0.97 24.12
CA GLY A 74 -4.67 -1.53 25.17
C GLY A 74 -5.62 -0.49 25.76
N ASP A 75 -6.81 -0.40 25.18
CA ASP A 75 -7.99 0.15 25.86
C ASP A 75 -8.89 -1.04 26.24
N ALA A 76 -8.93 -1.31 27.54
CA ALA A 76 -9.90 -2.17 28.19
C ALA A 76 -11.27 -1.48 28.28
#